data_AF-A0AA38R9Z2-F1
#
_entry.id   AF-A0AA38R9Z2-F1
#
_cell.length_a   1.000
_cell.length_b   1.000
_cell.length_c   1.000
_cell.angle_alpha   90.00
_cell.angle_beta   90.00
_cell.angle_gamma   90.00
#
_symmetry.space_group_name_H-M   'P 1'
#
loop_
_entity.id
_entity.type
_entity.pdbx_description
1 polymer ?
#
loop_
_entity_poly.entity_id
_entity_poly.type
_entity_poly.pdbx_seq_one_letter_code
_entity_poly.pdbx_strand_id
1 'polypeptide(L)'
;MGTRQPTRLKVLVEDDWLELDAAVDGHYESVLRAIMDAFLIVPVSPDVLDRIRFVCYFRQSLQKCRVITPYRLSATVADCQSGKAKEDSFAMKFFRGGGIRGVAALAAAGADNKDVGQLLSRLSADEVESLVQSIDTIKAHGDFDYIVETIRRKKPKGAAKRTYLPGSQPRKSRRKRSDLGKDDADAAGSLRKPDIEQPTHPTRTIIGRQLNDHTSLGA
;
A
#
# COMPACT_ATOMS: atom_id res chain seq x y z
N MET A 1 -16.19 27.24 13.21
CA MET A 1 -16.44 25.95 13.87
C MET A 1 -15.82 25.99 15.25
N GLY A 2 -16.50 25.50 16.29
CA GLY A 2 -15.92 25.45 17.64
C GLY A 2 -14.96 24.27 17.75
N THR A 3 -13.73 24.51 18.18
CA THR A 3 -12.78 23.44 18.53
C THR A 3 -13.26 22.76 19.82
N ARG A 4 -14.00 21.65 19.68
CA ARG A 4 -14.41 20.81 20.81
C ARG A 4 -13.15 20.37 21.55
N GLN A 5 -12.94 20.88 22.77
CA GLN A 5 -11.79 20.48 23.57
C GLN A 5 -11.86 18.96 23.82
N PRO A 6 -10.73 18.23 23.74
CA PRO A 6 -10.71 16.81 24.02
C PRO A 6 -11.05 16.57 25.49
N THR A 7 -12.08 15.76 25.76
CA THR A 7 -12.40 15.31 27.11
C THR A 7 -11.20 14.54 27.67
N ARG A 8 -10.58 15.06 28.72
CA ARG A 8 -9.54 14.34 29.46
C ARG A 8 -10.16 13.41 30.48
N LEU A 9 -9.62 12.21 30.59
CA LEU A 9 -9.99 11.24 31.62
C LEU A 9 -8.85 11.13 32.62
N LYS A 10 -9.17 11.33 33.91
CA LYS A 10 -8.29 10.98 35.02
C LYS A 10 -8.77 9.72 35.69
N VAL A 11 -7.83 8.94 36.21
CA VAL A 11 -8.08 7.69 36.94
C VAL A 11 -7.41 7.81 38.31
N LEU A 12 -8.13 7.40 39.36
CA LEU A 12 -7.56 7.25 40.69
C LEU A 12 -6.87 5.88 40.77
N VAL A 13 -5.57 5.87 41.06
CA VAL A 13 -4.76 4.66 41.18
C VAL A 13 -3.88 4.79 42.42
N GLU A 14 -4.00 3.84 43.35
CA GLU A 14 -3.19 3.81 44.58
C GLU A 14 -3.19 5.17 45.33
N ASP A 15 -4.39 5.74 45.46
CA ASP A 15 -4.75 7.06 46.02
C ASP A 15 -4.28 8.30 45.23
N ASP A 16 -3.55 8.15 44.11
CA ASP A 16 -3.10 9.25 43.24
C ASP A 16 -3.99 9.47 41.99
N TRP A 17 -4.19 10.73 41.61
CA TRP A 17 -5.02 11.13 40.45
C TRP A 17 -4.19 11.33 39.16
N LEU A 18 -4.03 10.26 38.40
CA LEU A 18 -3.26 10.22 37.15
C LEU A 18 -4.11 10.60 35.93
N GLU A 19 -3.50 11.23 34.92
CA GLU A 19 -4.07 11.30 33.55
C GLU A 19 -3.99 9.90 32.92
N LEU A 20 -4.97 9.51 32.09
CA LEU A 20 -5.11 8.15 31.57
C LEU A 20 -3.83 7.57 30.96
N ASP A 21 -3.08 8.35 30.17
CA ASP A 21 -1.86 7.87 29.51
C ASP A 21 -0.77 7.47 30.51
N ALA A 22 -0.60 8.26 31.59
CA ALA A 22 0.37 7.97 32.66
C ALA A 22 -0.09 6.79 33.53
N ALA A 23 -1.40 6.65 33.77
CA ALA A 23 -1.96 5.49 34.45
C ALA A 23 -1.74 4.19 33.66
N VAL A 24 -1.82 4.27 32.32
CA VAL A 24 -1.56 3.14 31.41
C VAL A 24 -0.10 2.71 31.44
N ASP A 25 0.85 3.64 31.45
CA ASP A 25 2.29 3.32 31.44
C ASP A 25 2.75 2.58 32.72
N GLY A 26 2.14 2.88 33.88
CA GLY A 26 2.48 2.23 35.16
C GLY A 26 1.59 1.04 35.56
N HIS A 27 0.28 1.13 35.36
CA HIS A 27 -0.72 0.25 35.97
C HIS A 27 -1.71 -0.33 34.93
N TYR A 28 -1.23 -0.62 33.71
CA TYR A 28 -2.00 -1.08 32.54
C TYR A 28 -3.15 -2.04 32.86
N GLU A 29 -2.88 -3.17 33.54
CA GLU A 29 -3.89 -4.20 33.82
C GLU A 29 -5.02 -3.70 34.73
N SER A 30 -4.70 -2.86 35.73
CA SER A 30 -5.68 -2.26 36.63
C SER A 30 -6.56 -1.25 35.90
N VAL A 31 -5.96 -0.41 35.05
CA VAL A 31 -6.68 0.58 34.22
C VAL A 31 -7.56 -0.13 33.18
N LEU A 32 -7.05 -1.16 32.52
CA LEU A 32 -7.80 -1.96 31.54
C LEU A 32 -9.01 -2.64 32.20
N ARG A 33 -8.83 -3.22 33.39
CA ARG A 33 -9.95 -3.81 34.16
C ARG A 33 -11.00 -2.78 34.53
N ALA A 34 -10.59 -1.64 35.09
CA ALA A 34 -11.51 -0.56 35.44
C ALA A 34 -12.30 -0.03 34.22
N ILE A 35 -11.69 0.03 33.03
CA ILE A 35 -12.38 0.41 31.78
C ILE A 35 -13.38 -0.67 31.33
N MET A 36 -13.05 -1.96 31.48
CA MET A 36 -14.01 -3.05 31.18
C MET A 36 -15.18 -3.05 32.16
N ASP A 37 -14.92 -2.89 33.45
CA ASP A 37 -15.95 -2.84 34.51
C ASP A 37 -16.86 -1.60 34.35
N ALA A 38 -16.34 -0.47 33.85
CA ALA A 38 -17.14 0.71 33.53
C ALA A 38 -18.21 0.45 32.45
N PHE A 39 -18.01 -0.51 31.55
CA PHE A 39 -19.04 -0.92 30.57
C PHE A 39 -20.18 -1.75 31.17
N LEU A 40 -20.08 -2.18 32.43
CA LEU A 40 -21.21 -2.73 33.20
C LEU A 40 -22.13 -1.62 33.74
N ILE A 41 -21.61 -0.41 33.89
CA ILE A 41 -22.30 0.76 34.46
C ILE A 41 -22.83 1.68 33.35
N VAL A 42 -22.02 1.91 32.31
CA VAL A 42 -22.36 2.77 31.17
C VAL A 42 -22.95 1.91 30.04
N PRO A 43 -24.22 2.10 29.63
CA PRO A 43 -24.82 1.31 28.56
C PRO A 43 -24.16 1.62 27.21
N VAL A 44 -23.43 0.64 26.67
CA VAL A 44 -22.69 0.77 25.40
C VAL A 44 -23.58 0.37 24.22
N SER A 45 -23.79 1.27 23.25
CA SER A 45 -24.53 0.93 22.03
C SER A 45 -23.70 0.03 21.09
N PRO A 46 -24.34 -0.73 20.18
CA PRO A 46 -23.63 -1.50 19.15
C PRO A 46 -22.66 -0.65 18.32
N ASP A 47 -23.01 0.61 18.05
CA ASP A 47 -22.21 1.54 17.25
C ASP A 47 -20.92 1.94 17.98
N VAL A 48 -21.00 2.14 19.31
CA VAL A 48 -19.81 2.38 20.14
C VAL A 48 -18.92 1.14 20.20
N LEU A 49 -19.49 -0.07 20.27
CA LEU A 49 -18.72 -1.32 20.19
C LEU A 49 -18.04 -1.49 18.83
N ASP A 50 -18.73 -1.19 17.73
CA ASP A 50 -18.16 -1.23 16.37
C ASP A 50 -17.09 -0.15 16.17
N ARG A 51 -17.25 1.04 16.78
CA ARG A 51 -16.22 2.08 16.84
C ARG A 51 -14.97 1.63 17.61
N ILE A 52 -15.14 0.93 18.74
CA ILE A 52 -14.02 0.35 19.52
C ILE A 52 -13.30 -0.74 18.69
N ARG A 53 -14.06 -1.69 18.11
CA ARG A 53 -13.52 -2.74 17.22
C ARG A 53 -12.71 -2.14 16.07
N PHE A 54 -13.24 -1.11 15.43
CA PHE A 54 -12.59 -0.39 14.35
C PHE A 54 -11.23 0.20 14.77
N VAL A 55 -11.17 0.91 15.89
CA VAL A 55 -9.91 1.46 16.44
C VAL A 55 -8.92 0.34 16.78
N CYS A 56 -9.38 -0.78 17.34
CA CYS A 56 -8.53 -1.94 17.63
C CYS A 56 -7.93 -2.55 16.35
N TYR A 57 -8.73 -2.77 15.30
CA TYR A 57 -8.23 -3.28 14.01
C TYR A 57 -7.21 -2.35 13.38
N PHE A 58 -7.41 -1.03 13.45
CA PHE A 58 -6.44 -0.06 12.95
C PHE A 58 -5.17 -0.02 13.80
N ARG A 59 -5.27 -0.02 15.13
CA ARG A 59 -4.10 -0.09 16.03
C ARG A 59 -3.24 -1.31 15.74
N GLN A 60 -3.85 -2.50 15.69
CA GLN A 60 -3.17 -3.75 15.33
C GLN A 60 -2.51 -3.64 13.94
N SER A 61 -3.24 -3.16 12.94
CA SER A 61 -2.75 -3.07 11.55
C SER A 61 -1.64 -2.03 11.35
N LEU A 62 -1.62 -0.97 12.16
CA LEU A 62 -0.58 0.06 12.13
C LEU A 62 0.69 -0.40 12.86
N GLN A 63 0.56 -1.21 13.91
CA GLN A 63 1.67 -1.68 14.75
C GLN A 63 2.30 -3.01 14.27
N LYS A 64 1.67 -3.68 13.31
CA LYS A 64 2.17 -4.91 12.67
C LYS A 64 3.34 -4.64 11.72
N CYS A 65 4.36 -5.50 11.78
CA CYS A 65 5.45 -5.59 10.80
C CYS A 65 4.92 -5.92 9.39
N ARG A 66 5.45 -5.28 8.33
CA ARG A 66 4.94 -5.38 6.95
C ARG A 66 6.04 -5.45 5.88
N VAL A 67 6.29 -6.66 5.40
CA VAL A 67 7.10 -6.91 4.19
C VAL A 67 6.35 -6.53 2.90
N ILE A 68 5.02 -6.62 2.88
CA ILE A 68 4.19 -6.43 1.69
C ILE A 68 3.39 -5.12 1.78
N THR A 69 3.50 -4.27 0.76
CA THR A 69 2.65 -3.08 0.59
C THR A 69 1.21 -3.50 0.25
N PRO A 70 0.18 -2.95 0.92
CA PRO A 70 -1.22 -3.25 0.62
C PRO A 70 -1.61 -3.10 -0.87
N TYR A 71 -2.45 -4.00 -1.36
CA TYR A 71 -2.80 -4.11 -2.78
C TYR A 71 -3.39 -2.81 -3.34
N ARG A 72 -2.97 -2.43 -4.55
CA ARG A 72 -3.34 -1.20 -5.28
C ARG A 72 -3.12 0.14 -4.56
N LEU A 73 -2.59 0.19 -3.34
CA LEU A 73 -2.48 1.40 -2.52
C LEU A 73 -1.88 2.61 -3.27
N SER A 74 -0.80 2.44 -4.04
CA SER A 74 -0.21 3.54 -4.82
C SER A 74 -1.06 4.01 -6.01
N ALA A 75 -1.96 3.18 -6.54
CA ALA A 75 -2.94 3.58 -7.54
C ALA A 75 -4.10 4.33 -6.87
N THR A 76 -4.66 3.79 -5.78
CA THR A 76 -5.72 4.43 -4.99
C THR A 76 -5.32 5.84 -4.53
N VAL A 77 -4.08 6.02 -4.02
CA VAL A 77 -3.57 7.34 -3.63
C VAL A 77 -3.44 8.28 -4.84
N ALA A 78 -3.00 7.79 -6.01
CA ALA A 78 -2.93 8.61 -7.23
C ALA A 78 -4.32 8.99 -7.76
N ASP A 79 -5.32 8.11 -7.64
CA ASP A 79 -6.70 8.38 -8.00
C ASP A 79 -7.33 9.42 -7.05
N CYS A 80 -7.04 9.38 -5.75
CA CYS A 80 -7.42 10.44 -4.80
C CYS A 80 -6.73 11.78 -5.11
N GLN A 81 -5.40 11.77 -5.28
CA GLN A 81 -4.60 12.96 -5.61
C GLN A 81 -5.00 13.63 -6.94
N SER A 82 -5.52 12.87 -7.91
CA SER A 82 -5.95 13.40 -9.22
C SER A 82 -7.46 13.62 -9.34
N GLY A 83 -8.21 13.56 -8.23
CA GLY A 83 -9.66 13.81 -8.22
C GLY A 83 -10.51 12.76 -8.93
N LYS A 84 -9.95 11.56 -9.19
CA LYS A 84 -10.61 10.45 -9.91
C LYS A 84 -11.29 9.46 -8.98
N ALA A 85 -10.90 9.42 -7.71
CA ALA A 85 -11.61 8.65 -6.70
C ALA A 85 -13.02 9.22 -6.49
N LYS A 86 -14.04 8.36 -6.42
CA LYS A 86 -15.43 8.76 -6.11
C LYS A 86 -15.46 9.47 -4.75
N GLU A 87 -16.15 10.60 -4.64
CA GLU A 87 -16.14 11.43 -3.42
C GLU A 87 -16.60 10.68 -2.16
N ASP A 88 -17.67 9.89 -2.27
CA ASP A 88 -18.21 9.12 -1.15
C ASP A 88 -17.40 7.87 -0.75
N SER A 89 -16.39 7.50 -1.55
CA SER A 89 -15.59 6.30 -1.29
C SER A 89 -14.78 6.44 0.00
N PHE A 90 -14.63 5.35 0.75
CA PHE A 90 -13.78 5.34 1.95
C PHE A 90 -12.35 5.76 1.64
N ALA A 91 -11.82 5.41 0.46
CA ALA A 91 -10.51 5.92 0.01
C ALA A 91 -10.46 7.46 -0.02
N MET A 92 -11.47 8.13 -0.58
CA MET A 92 -11.50 9.60 -0.61
C MET A 92 -11.79 10.21 0.77
N LYS A 93 -12.66 9.60 1.60
CA LYS A 93 -12.90 10.05 2.98
C LYS A 93 -11.64 9.98 3.84
N PHE A 94 -10.90 8.87 3.78
CA PHE A 94 -9.62 8.71 4.49
C PHE A 94 -8.51 9.60 3.91
N PHE A 95 -8.54 9.90 2.60
CA PHE A 95 -7.64 10.87 1.99
C PHE A 95 -7.93 12.31 2.43
N ARG A 96 -9.21 12.68 2.62
CA ARG A 96 -9.61 14.01 3.11
C ARG A 96 -9.17 14.22 4.57
N GLY A 97 -9.42 13.25 5.44
CA GLY A 97 -9.08 13.37 6.87
C GLY A 97 -7.58 13.17 7.18
N GLY A 98 -6.87 12.29 6.47
CA GLY A 98 -5.51 11.86 6.83
C GLY A 98 -4.54 11.68 5.64
N GLY A 99 -4.92 12.15 4.45
CA GLY A 99 -4.07 12.11 3.25
C GLY A 99 -3.58 10.71 2.89
N ILE A 100 -2.30 10.62 2.50
CA ILE A 100 -1.64 9.36 2.14
C ILE A 100 -1.62 8.38 3.34
N ARG A 101 -1.46 8.89 4.56
CA ARG A 101 -1.40 8.08 5.79
C ARG A 101 -2.76 7.43 6.08
N GLY A 102 -3.85 8.19 5.98
CA GLY A 102 -5.21 7.68 6.10
C GLY A 102 -5.52 6.58 5.08
N VAL A 103 -5.23 6.80 3.79
CA VAL A 103 -5.46 5.79 2.74
C VAL A 103 -4.58 4.55 2.94
N ALA A 104 -3.33 4.72 3.38
CA ALA A 104 -2.44 3.60 3.71
C ALA A 104 -2.95 2.81 4.93
N ALA A 105 -3.46 3.49 5.97
CA ALA A 105 -4.04 2.87 7.14
C ALA A 105 -5.29 2.06 6.78
N LEU A 106 -6.17 2.62 5.95
CA LEU A 106 -7.35 1.94 5.42
C LEU A 106 -6.98 0.69 4.62
N ALA A 107 -5.99 0.79 3.72
CA ALA A 107 -5.55 -0.34 2.92
C ALA A 107 -4.80 -1.40 3.76
N ALA A 108 -4.08 -0.99 4.79
CA ALA A 108 -3.41 -1.89 5.73
C ALA A 108 -4.42 -2.67 6.60
N ALA A 109 -5.41 -1.97 7.15
CA ALA A 109 -6.49 -2.58 7.94
C ALA A 109 -7.36 -3.51 7.09
N GLY A 110 -7.80 -3.08 5.90
CA GLY A 110 -8.58 -3.90 4.97
C GLY A 110 -7.81 -5.08 4.36
N ALA A 111 -6.48 -5.08 4.41
CA ALA A 111 -5.65 -6.22 3.99
C ALA A 111 -5.47 -7.26 5.11
N ASP A 112 -5.52 -6.83 6.38
CA ASP A 112 -5.41 -7.71 7.55
C ASP A 112 -6.77 -8.26 8.01
N ASN A 113 -7.84 -7.45 7.91
CA ASN A 113 -9.18 -7.80 8.37
C ASN A 113 -10.24 -7.37 7.34
N LYS A 114 -11.09 -8.32 6.93
CA LYS A 114 -12.11 -8.13 5.89
C LYS A 114 -13.31 -7.31 6.36
N ASP A 115 -13.62 -7.36 7.66
CA ASP A 115 -14.81 -6.75 8.26
C ASP A 115 -14.71 -5.22 8.32
N VAL A 116 -13.49 -4.67 8.21
CA VAL A 116 -13.22 -3.22 8.15
C VAL A 116 -14.11 -2.51 7.13
N GLY A 117 -14.36 -3.12 5.96
CA GLY A 117 -15.25 -2.55 4.96
C GLY A 117 -16.73 -2.54 5.36
N GLN A 118 -17.17 -3.51 6.17
CA GLN A 118 -18.54 -3.60 6.68
C GLN A 118 -18.76 -2.65 7.86
N LEU A 119 -17.80 -2.57 8.79
CA LEU A 119 -17.81 -1.61 9.90
C LEU A 119 -17.89 -0.17 9.38
N LEU A 120 -17.09 0.16 8.36
CA LEU A 120 -17.12 1.48 7.72
C LEU A 120 -18.46 1.82 7.03
N SER A 121 -19.26 0.84 6.63
CA SER A 121 -20.60 1.10 6.09
C SER A 121 -21.67 1.39 7.14
N ARG A 122 -21.37 1.20 8.44
CA ARG A 122 -22.28 1.51 9.56
C ARG A 122 -22.05 2.91 10.15
N LEU A 123 -20.84 3.44 10.00
CA LEU A 123 -20.41 4.71 10.60
C LEU A 123 -20.83 5.92 9.75
N SER A 124 -21.20 7.01 10.43
CA SER A 124 -21.48 8.29 9.78
C SER A 124 -20.20 8.96 9.23
N ALA A 125 -20.35 9.98 8.38
CA ALA A 125 -19.22 10.72 7.82
C ALA A 125 -18.35 11.38 8.90
N ASP A 126 -19.00 12.05 9.86
CA ASP A 126 -18.37 12.75 10.98
C ASP A 126 -17.61 11.77 11.91
N GLU A 127 -18.15 10.58 12.12
CA GLU A 127 -17.46 9.52 12.87
C GLU A 127 -16.25 8.98 12.13
N VAL A 128 -16.36 8.78 10.82
CA VAL A 128 -15.21 8.39 9.98
C VAL A 128 -14.12 9.47 10.02
N GLU A 129 -14.46 10.76 9.96
CA GLU A 129 -13.47 11.84 10.10
C GLU A 129 -12.82 11.85 11.49
N SER A 130 -13.64 11.76 12.55
CA SER A 130 -13.17 11.66 13.94
C SER A 130 -12.28 10.44 14.20
N LEU A 131 -12.52 9.33 13.50
CA LEU A 131 -11.69 8.13 13.53
C LEU A 131 -10.40 8.26 12.71
N VAL A 132 -10.42 8.99 11.59
CA VAL A 132 -9.19 9.30 10.84
C VAL A 132 -8.27 10.21 11.65
N GLN A 133 -8.82 11.17 12.38
CA GLN A 133 -8.06 11.99 13.33
C GLN A 133 -7.47 11.13 14.48
N SER A 134 -8.18 10.11 14.99
CA SER A 134 -7.63 9.23 16.03
C SER A 134 -6.57 8.25 15.52
N ILE A 135 -6.51 7.95 14.22
CA ILE A 135 -5.45 7.13 13.60
C ILE A 135 -4.08 7.80 13.69
N ASP A 136 -4.00 9.13 13.60
CA ASP A 136 -2.72 9.84 13.65
C ASP A 136 -2.10 9.92 15.07
N THR A 137 -2.89 9.66 16.11
CA THR A 137 -2.37 9.47 17.48
C THR A 137 -1.74 8.09 17.70
N ILE A 138 -1.99 7.13 16.80
CA ILE A 138 -1.46 5.76 16.93
C ILE A 138 -0.01 5.73 16.44
N LYS A 139 0.92 5.47 17.37
CA LYS A 139 2.31 5.09 17.06
C LYS A 139 2.32 3.82 16.22
N ALA A 140 2.74 3.95 14.97
CA ALA A 140 2.79 2.86 13.98
C ALA A 140 4.15 2.13 14.00
N HIS A 141 4.23 1.04 13.24
CA HIS A 141 5.47 0.31 12.97
C HIS A 141 6.29 1.00 11.88
N GLY A 142 7.62 0.93 11.96
CA GLY A 142 8.52 1.60 11.02
C GLY A 142 8.28 1.23 9.55
N ASP A 143 7.90 -0.02 9.26
CA ASP A 143 7.55 -0.46 7.89
C ASP A 143 6.32 0.27 7.34
N PHE A 144 5.32 0.56 8.18
CA PHE A 144 4.13 1.27 7.75
C PHE A 144 4.48 2.72 7.38
N ASP A 145 5.28 3.39 8.21
CA ASP A 145 5.76 4.74 7.92
C ASP A 145 6.67 4.76 6.68
N TYR A 146 7.51 3.74 6.49
CA TYR A 146 8.30 3.54 5.27
C TYR A 146 7.44 3.32 4.02
N ILE A 147 6.33 2.56 4.13
CA ILE A 147 5.35 2.39 3.03
C ILE A 147 4.71 3.74 2.69
N VAL A 148 4.22 4.49 3.69
CA VAL A 148 3.60 5.82 3.51
C VAL A 148 4.56 6.80 2.82
N GLU A 149 5.80 6.88 3.31
CA GLU A 149 6.82 7.78 2.76
C GLU A 149 7.29 7.34 1.36
N THR A 150 7.40 6.03 1.11
CA THR A 150 7.65 5.46 -0.22
C THR A 150 6.55 5.80 -1.23
N ILE A 151 5.30 5.93 -0.78
CA ILE A 151 4.18 6.38 -1.62
C ILE A 151 4.24 7.89 -1.82
N ARG A 152 4.48 8.69 -0.76
CA ARG A 152 4.64 10.15 -0.85
C ARG A 152 5.74 10.55 -1.85
N ARG A 153 6.86 9.82 -1.89
CA ARG A 153 7.98 10.07 -2.81
C ARG A 153 7.69 9.67 -4.27
N LYS A 154 6.71 8.82 -4.53
CA LYS A 154 6.32 8.42 -5.91
C LYS A 154 5.57 9.57 -6.57
N LYS A 155 6.31 10.46 -7.25
CA LYS A 155 5.73 11.42 -8.20
C LYS A 155 4.75 10.70 -9.13
N PRO A 156 3.56 11.26 -9.40
CA PRO A 156 2.61 10.66 -10.33
C PRO A 156 3.31 10.46 -11.69
N LYS A 157 3.26 9.24 -12.22
CA LYS A 157 3.84 8.95 -13.54
C LYS A 157 3.06 9.75 -14.58
N GLY A 158 3.70 10.79 -15.13
CA GLY A 158 3.10 11.65 -16.12
C GLY A 158 2.54 10.87 -17.31
N ALA A 159 1.48 11.41 -17.91
CA ALA A 159 0.84 10.78 -19.06
C ALA A 159 1.81 10.61 -20.24
N ALA A 160 1.48 9.68 -21.13
CA ALA A 160 2.25 9.30 -22.31
C ALA A 160 3.66 8.71 -22.03
N LYS A 161 3.69 7.38 -21.84
CA LYS A 161 4.44 6.60 -22.83
C LYS A 161 3.78 6.87 -24.18
N ARG A 162 4.39 7.68 -25.04
CA ARG A 162 4.01 7.71 -26.47
C ARG A 162 4.23 6.30 -27.01
N THR A 163 3.16 5.59 -27.36
CA THR A 163 3.28 4.34 -28.10
C THR A 163 3.94 4.66 -29.44
N TYR A 164 5.20 4.27 -29.60
CA TYR A 164 5.94 4.48 -30.84
C TYR A 164 5.40 3.48 -31.87
N LEU A 165 4.31 3.85 -32.54
CA LEU A 165 3.84 3.15 -33.72
C LEU A 165 5.01 3.13 -34.73
N PRO A 166 5.39 1.98 -35.31
CA PRO A 166 6.49 1.88 -36.27
C PRO A 166 6.09 2.42 -37.65
N GLY A 167 5.73 3.72 -37.70
CA GLY A 167 5.39 4.44 -38.91
C GLY A 167 6.64 4.94 -39.63
N SER A 168 6.88 4.39 -40.82
CA SER A 168 7.74 4.93 -41.90
C SER A 168 8.87 5.88 -41.48
N GLN A 169 10.08 5.33 -41.30
CA GLN A 169 11.29 6.15 -41.27
C GLN A 169 11.36 7.07 -42.51
N PRO A 170 11.72 8.35 -42.37
CA PRO A 170 11.94 9.23 -43.52
C PRO A 170 13.11 8.69 -44.36
N ARG A 171 12.85 8.44 -45.66
CA ARG A 171 13.87 7.94 -46.59
C ARG A 171 15.05 8.91 -46.65
N LYS A 172 16.22 8.51 -46.13
CA LYS A 172 17.49 9.23 -46.32
C LYS A 172 17.70 9.47 -47.82
N SER A 173 17.80 10.72 -48.25
CA SER A 173 17.96 11.06 -49.66
C SER A 173 19.35 10.65 -50.15
N ARG A 174 19.39 9.69 -51.08
CA ARG A 174 20.61 9.18 -51.71
C ARG A 174 21.18 10.24 -52.65
N ARG A 175 21.97 11.18 -52.11
CA ARG A 175 22.78 12.10 -52.92
C ARG A 175 23.74 11.28 -53.79
N LYS A 176 23.49 11.25 -55.10
CA LYS A 176 24.51 10.86 -56.08
C LYS A 176 25.67 11.86 -55.98
N ARG A 177 26.90 11.35 -55.91
CA ARG A 177 28.04 11.91 -56.62
C ARG A 177 28.63 10.75 -57.43
N SER A 178 28.74 10.95 -58.74
CA SER A 178 29.62 10.19 -59.61
C SER A 178 30.86 11.03 -59.88
N ASP A 179 31.76 10.47 -60.70
CA ASP A 179 32.90 11.15 -61.33
C ASP A 179 34.12 11.37 -60.40
N LEU A 180 35.38 11.18 -60.83
CA LEU A 180 36.01 10.18 -61.71
C LEU A 180 37.54 10.41 -61.66
N GLY A 181 38.35 9.35 -61.77
CA GLY A 181 39.82 9.38 -61.67
C GLY A 181 40.33 8.56 -60.47
N LYS A 182 41.16 7.50 -60.60
CA LYS A 182 42.44 7.28 -61.33
C LYS A 182 43.61 8.01 -60.67
N ASP A 183 44.68 7.36 -60.17
CA ASP A 183 45.04 5.93 -60.03
C ASP A 183 45.77 5.74 -58.65
N ASP A 184 46.53 4.69 -58.25
CA ASP A 184 47.06 3.46 -58.88
C ASP A 184 47.34 2.35 -57.79
N ALA A 185 48.45 1.61 -57.90
CA ALA A 185 48.99 0.58 -56.99
C ALA A 185 49.31 1.06 -55.54
N ASP A 186 49.57 0.23 -54.52
CA ASP A 186 50.36 -1.03 -54.54
C ASP A 186 50.17 -1.92 -53.26
N ALA A 187 50.77 -3.13 -53.26
CA ALA A 187 50.92 -4.13 -52.19
C ALA A 187 49.61 -4.78 -51.60
N ALA A 188 49.39 -6.10 -51.44
CA ALA A 188 50.17 -7.36 -51.31
C ALA A 188 50.13 -7.97 -49.88
N GLY A 189 49.91 -9.29 -49.78
CA GLY A 189 49.72 -10.05 -48.52
C GLY A 189 48.25 -10.10 -48.06
N SER A 190 47.47 -11.19 -48.12
CA SER A 190 47.74 -12.63 -48.04
C SER A 190 48.18 -13.13 -46.66
N LEU A 191 47.26 -13.67 -45.85
CA LEU A 191 47.23 -15.09 -45.44
C LEU A 191 45.99 -15.44 -44.56
N ARG A 192 45.35 -16.58 -44.88
CA ARG A 192 44.73 -17.60 -43.99
C ARG A 192 43.68 -17.22 -42.91
N LYS A 193 42.47 -17.81 -43.07
CA LYS A 193 41.71 -18.43 -41.96
C LYS A 193 42.47 -19.66 -41.40
N PRO A 194 42.13 -20.19 -40.22
CA PRO A 194 41.12 -21.26 -40.20
C PRO A 194 40.00 -21.05 -39.16
N ASP A 195 38.90 -21.77 -39.37
CA ASP A 195 37.74 -21.85 -38.47
C ASP A 195 37.97 -22.90 -37.37
N ILE A 196 37.50 -22.68 -36.13
CA ILE A 196 37.36 -23.71 -35.08
C ILE A 196 35.97 -23.61 -34.43
N GLU A 197 35.13 -24.58 -34.83
CA GLU A 197 34.15 -25.36 -34.05
C GLU A 197 33.29 -24.71 -32.94
N GLN A 198 31.97 -24.80 -33.14
CA GLN A 198 30.98 -24.89 -32.05
C GLN A 198 30.89 -26.34 -31.54
N PRO A 199 30.76 -26.57 -30.22
CA PRO A 199 30.09 -27.75 -29.69
C PRO A 199 28.58 -27.50 -29.54
N THR A 200 27.76 -28.45 -30.01
CA THR A 200 26.29 -28.40 -29.93
C THR A 200 25.77 -29.01 -28.62
N HIS A 201 24.61 -28.49 -28.15
CA HIS A 201 23.44 -29.20 -27.58
C HIS A 201 23.63 -30.48 -26.69
N PRO A 202 22.84 -30.63 -25.59
CA PRO A 202 21.39 -30.77 -25.78
C PRO A 202 20.42 -30.20 -24.74
N THR A 203 19.22 -29.94 -25.25
CA THR A 203 17.96 -29.76 -24.53
C THR A 203 17.67 -30.92 -23.57
N ARG A 204 17.08 -30.64 -22.40
CA ARG A 204 16.38 -31.67 -21.59
C ARG A 204 15.00 -31.20 -21.14
N THR A 205 14.04 -31.32 -22.05
CA THR A 205 12.61 -31.25 -21.73
C THR A 205 12.23 -32.44 -20.87
N ILE A 206 11.47 -32.22 -19.79
CA ILE A 206 10.70 -33.27 -19.10
C ILE A 206 9.26 -32.77 -18.99
N ILE A 207 8.33 -33.62 -19.42
CA ILE A 207 6.88 -33.39 -19.42
C ILE A 207 6.24 -34.52 -18.60
N GLY A 208 5.24 -34.18 -17.80
CA GLY A 208 4.38 -35.13 -17.10
C GLY A 208 4.30 -34.88 -15.59
N ARG A 209 3.17 -35.15 -14.94
CA ARG A 209 1.86 -35.57 -15.46
C ARG A 209 0.78 -35.20 -14.43
N GLN A 210 -0.46 -34.98 -14.87
CA GLN A 210 -1.59 -34.93 -13.92
C GLN A 210 -1.84 -36.31 -13.31
N LEU A 211 -2.36 -36.30 -12.09
CA LEU A 211 -3.36 -37.24 -11.60
C LEU A 211 -4.31 -36.46 -10.68
N ASN A 212 -5.62 -36.52 -10.97
CA ASN A 212 -6.65 -36.29 -9.97
C ASN A 212 -6.79 -37.60 -9.17
N ASP A 213 -7.36 -37.54 -7.97
CA ASP A 213 -8.47 -38.45 -7.68
C ASP A 213 -9.40 -37.94 -6.58
N HIS A 214 -10.60 -38.53 -6.51
CA HIS A 214 -11.65 -38.16 -5.56
C HIS A 214 -11.51 -38.89 -4.22
N THR A 215 -11.97 -38.26 -3.13
CA THR A 215 -12.70 -38.98 -2.08
C THR A 215 -13.71 -38.06 -1.39
N SER A 216 -14.82 -38.62 -0.92
CA SER A 216 -15.90 -37.94 -0.20
C SER A 216 -16.36 -38.79 0.99
N LEU A 217 -17.20 -38.18 1.85
CA LEU A 217 -17.94 -38.80 2.97
C LEU A 217 -17.12 -39.29 4.17
N GLY A 218 -17.59 -38.96 5.38
CA GLY A 218 -17.11 -39.54 6.64
C GLY A 218 -17.39 -38.68 7.87
N ALA A 219 -18.56 -38.91 8.50
CA ALA A 219 -19.09 -38.27 9.73
C ALA A 219 -19.42 -36.76 9.64
#